data_AF-A0A3M1D7C7-F1
#
_entry.id   AF-A0A3M1D7C7-F1
#
_cell.length_a   1.000
_cell.length_b   1.000
_cell.length_c   1.000
_cell.angle_alpha   90.00
_cell.angle_beta   90.00
_cell.angle_gamma   90.00
#
_symmetry.space_group_name_H-M   'P 1'
#
loop_
_entity.id
_entity.type
_entity.pdbx_description
1 polymer ?
#
loop_
_entity_poly.entity_id
_entity_poly.type
_entity_poly.pdbx_seq_one_letter_code
_entity_poly.pdbx_strand_id
1 'polypeptide(L)'
;MRIQSRLLTVLTMTGVVVVLTVTTALADTTFVNVNLVPSGTLTGNVQALGLSDQTGTFVFVGGTSIVGATDAAGNYTIVGVPYGSYTLTASRAGFASDSVTGVTINTAGQTVAVSTVNLVPDASTEAALFGQAMLQYSRNNYTDAITALKGIAAADPSGPYAAVSLYRVGLAFGAQDLYDSAITYFTQVVTTYPADSITPDAYYWRGAYKDVQLDFAGALTDFQTVVNNFPNYPIAGRAQYRIGRAYEGLQDPTNAINAYLAVESNYPSSPDLVAAIFNVAWLYYTSDQYANAIAEFDKLLTQHPNTVEAEKASFYKGMSYYNQENFTQALTEFTNSLNTYPQGDKAPDAMYYSGHCKYYLESYTYLQAKADYQAVINNYPNSSKVPHAMYYLANCEYNLQNYSNAVALYQSYLAAQPNNDWVPNARFRIGLAYYNNGDYTNAISAFTTYFTAYPNDKDAGNAHYWTGRSWEKLNGSVNNLDAHNEYCIVITQYPNCTKYQSALTHRDAVGNPSCP
;
A
#
# COMPACT_ATOMS: atom_id res chain seq x y z
N MET A 1 -21.45 4.98 -13.53
CA MET A 1 -20.89 3.80 -14.22
C MET A 1 -20.79 2.70 -13.17
N ARG A 2 -21.55 1.60 -13.30
CA ARG A 2 -21.66 0.54 -12.27
C ARG A 2 -20.35 -0.24 -12.20
N ILE A 3 -19.68 -0.22 -11.06
CA ILE A 3 -18.53 -1.08 -10.79
C ILE A 3 -19.08 -2.48 -10.54
N GLN A 4 -18.79 -3.42 -11.45
CA GLN A 4 -18.97 -4.84 -11.19
C GLN A 4 -17.71 -5.36 -10.50
N SER A 5 -17.76 -5.57 -9.19
CA SER A 5 -16.84 -6.48 -8.51
C SER A 5 -17.22 -7.91 -8.90
N ARG A 6 -16.52 -8.49 -9.88
CA ARG A 6 -16.58 -9.94 -10.12
C ARG A 6 -15.41 -10.58 -9.38
N LEU A 7 -15.72 -11.36 -8.34
CA LEU A 7 -14.80 -12.33 -7.76
C LEU A 7 -14.48 -13.37 -8.85
N LEU A 8 -13.29 -13.32 -9.42
CA LEU A 8 -12.84 -14.29 -10.43
C LEU A 8 -11.74 -15.17 -9.82
N THR A 9 -12.12 -16.42 -9.56
CA THR A 9 -11.28 -17.62 -9.37
C THR A 9 -10.11 -17.52 -8.36
N VAL A 10 -10.29 -18.17 -7.21
CA VAL A 10 -9.21 -18.50 -6.27
C VAL A 10 -8.24 -19.48 -6.96
N LEU A 11 -7.09 -18.99 -7.43
CA LEU A 11 -5.93 -19.84 -7.69
C LEU A 11 -5.21 -20.03 -6.36
N THR A 12 -5.43 -21.17 -5.70
CA THR A 12 -4.66 -21.56 -4.51
C THR A 12 -3.24 -21.91 -4.95
N MET A 13 -2.32 -20.96 -4.87
CA MET A 13 -0.90 -21.29 -4.64
C MET A 13 -0.72 -21.42 -3.14
N THR A 14 -0.06 -22.49 -2.69
CA THR A 14 0.15 -22.81 -1.26
C THR A 14 0.63 -21.58 -0.47
N GLY A 15 -0.19 -21.11 0.48
CA GLY A 15 0.18 -20.09 1.48
C GLY A 15 -0.38 -18.68 1.31
N VAL A 16 -1.13 -18.39 0.24
CA VAL A 16 -1.62 -17.03 -0.05
C VAL A 16 -3.05 -17.03 -0.61
N VAL A 17 -3.91 -16.15 -0.10
CA VAL A 17 -5.23 -15.86 -0.68
C VAL A 17 -5.14 -14.59 -1.53
N VAL A 18 -5.64 -14.65 -2.75
CA VAL A 18 -5.72 -13.50 -3.66
C VAL A 18 -7.01 -12.72 -3.39
N VAL A 19 -6.87 -11.48 -2.90
CA VAL A 19 -7.96 -10.52 -2.77
C VAL A 19 -7.81 -9.46 -3.86
N LEU A 20 -8.72 -9.47 -4.83
CA LEU A 20 -8.72 -8.50 -5.94
C LEU A 20 -9.47 -7.24 -5.52
N THR A 21 -8.78 -6.12 -5.46
CA THR A 21 -9.39 -4.80 -5.24
C THR A 21 -9.26 -4.00 -6.53
N VAL A 22 -10.37 -3.66 -7.16
CA VAL A 22 -10.35 -2.88 -8.40
C VAL A 22 -10.60 -1.42 -8.06
N THR A 23 -9.59 -0.58 -8.27
CA THR A 23 -9.71 0.87 -8.08
C THR A 23 -9.68 1.55 -9.45
N THR A 24 -10.64 2.43 -9.70
CA THR A 24 -10.65 3.29 -10.89
C THR A 24 -10.29 4.71 -10.46
N ALA A 25 -9.23 5.27 -11.06
CA ALA A 25 -8.92 6.69 -10.95
C ALA A 25 -9.58 7.46 -12.11
N LEU A 26 -9.80 8.78 -11.93
CA LEU A 26 -10.46 9.69 -12.89
C LEU A 26 -9.74 9.87 -14.25
N ALA A 27 -8.69 9.09 -14.54
CA ALA A 27 -8.06 8.98 -15.85
C ALA A 27 -7.74 7.50 -16.16
N ASP A 28 -8.69 6.83 -16.84
CA ASP A 28 -8.61 5.59 -17.66
C ASP A 28 -7.56 4.50 -17.35
N THR A 29 -7.16 4.32 -16.09
CA THR A 29 -6.38 3.15 -15.68
C THR A 29 -7.14 2.40 -14.60
N THR A 30 -7.64 1.21 -14.95
CA THR A 30 -8.13 0.22 -13.98
C THR A 30 -6.93 -0.44 -13.32
N PHE A 31 -6.68 -0.14 -12.04
CA PHE A 31 -5.72 -0.89 -11.25
C PHE A 31 -6.43 -2.08 -10.61
N VAL A 32 -5.97 -3.29 -10.94
CA VAL A 32 -6.35 -4.49 -10.20
C VAL A 32 -5.26 -4.69 -9.14
N ASN A 33 -5.53 -4.20 -7.93
CA ASN A 33 -4.67 -4.50 -6.79
C ASN A 33 -4.93 -5.94 -6.36
N VAL A 34 -3.96 -6.81 -6.61
CA VAL A 34 -3.93 -8.19 -6.10
C VAL A 34 -3.34 -8.12 -4.69
N ASN A 35 -4.19 -8.00 -3.67
CA ASN A 35 -3.77 -8.12 -2.29
C ASN A 35 -3.60 -9.60 -1.95
N LEU A 36 -2.35 -10.02 -1.85
CA LEU A 36 -1.98 -11.34 -1.36
C LEU A 36 -2.11 -11.34 0.17
N VAL A 37 -3.13 -12.00 0.71
CA VAL A 37 -3.31 -12.16 2.15
C VAL A 37 -2.61 -13.46 2.57
N PRO A 38 -1.56 -13.38 3.42
CA PRO A 38 -0.95 -14.56 3.99
C PRO A 38 -1.99 -15.42 4.70
N SER A 39 -1.95 -16.73 4.44
CA SER A 39 -2.95 -17.64 4.97
C SER A 39 -2.38 -19.01 5.28
N GLY A 40 -3.05 -19.73 6.16
CA GLY A 40 -2.73 -21.10 6.51
C GLY A 40 -3.88 -22.06 6.23
N THR A 41 -3.69 -23.27 6.72
CA THR A 41 -4.62 -24.40 6.59
C THR A 41 -4.97 -24.90 7.98
N LEU A 42 -6.26 -25.06 8.26
CA LEU A 42 -6.75 -25.74 9.46
C LEU A 42 -7.18 -27.14 9.08
N THR A 43 -6.67 -28.15 9.77
CA THR A 43 -7.11 -29.53 9.65
C THR A 43 -7.65 -30.01 10.98
N GLY A 44 -8.58 -30.95 10.95
CA GLY A 44 -9.13 -31.51 12.16
C GLY A 44 -10.17 -32.56 11.87
N ASN A 45 -10.84 -33.00 12.92
CA ASN A 45 -11.86 -34.02 12.84
C ASN A 45 -13.07 -33.61 13.67
N VAL A 46 -14.28 -33.91 13.19
CA VAL A 46 -15.52 -33.74 13.94
C VAL A 46 -16.26 -35.07 13.97
N GLN A 47 -16.69 -35.47 15.16
CA GLN A 47 -17.50 -36.67 15.37
C GLN A 47 -18.88 -36.26 15.88
N ALA A 48 -19.89 -36.37 15.02
CA ALA A 48 -21.28 -36.36 15.45
C ALA A 48 -21.60 -37.74 16.04
N LEU A 49 -21.76 -37.78 17.36
CA LEU A 49 -21.89 -39.03 18.11
C LEU A 49 -23.15 -39.80 17.67
N GLY A 50 -22.99 -41.09 17.40
CA GLY A 50 -24.08 -41.97 16.95
C GLY A 50 -24.28 -42.05 15.44
N LEU A 51 -23.46 -41.34 14.64
CA LEU A 51 -23.46 -41.45 13.18
C LEU A 51 -22.18 -42.13 12.68
N SER A 52 -22.31 -42.99 11.68
CA SER A 52 -21.17 -43.61 10.98
C SER A 52 -20.65 -42.75 9.82
N ASP A 53 -21.49 -41.88 9.27
CA ASP A 53 -21.15 -40.94 8.21
C ASP A 53 -21.16 -39.51 8.76
N GLN A 54 -19.99 -38.90 8.74
CA GLN A 54 -19.79 -37.56 9.26
C GLN A 54 -20.01 -36.45 8.24
N THR A 55 -20.34 -36.77 6.98
CA THR A 55 -20.65 -35.76 5.94
C THR A 55 -21.81 -34.84 6.36
N GLY A 56 -21.78 -33.60 5.88
CA GLY A 56 -22.78 -32.59 6.22
C GLY A 56 -22.56 -31.94 7.59
N THR A 57 -21.39 -32.14 8.20
CA THR A 57 -20.92 -31.35 9.35
C THR A 57 -20.05 -30.21 8.83
N PHE A 58 -20.29 -29.01 9.35
CA PHE A 58 -19.59 -27.80 8.92
C PHE A 58 -18.77 -27.21 10.06
N VAL A 59 -17.60 -26.69 9.73
CA VAL A 59 -16.68 -26.04 10.68
C VAL A 59 -16.51 -24.58 10.28
N PHE A 60 -17.04 -23.69 11.09
CA PHE A 60 -17.00 -22.24 10.87
C PHE A 60 -15.76 -21.64 11.51
N VAL A 61 -15.04 -20.82 10.76
CA VAL A 61 -13.94 -20.03 11.30
C VAL A 61 -14.51 -18.72 11.85
N GLY A 62 -14.52 -18.58 13.18
CA GLY A 62 -15.03 -17.41 13.90
C GLY A 62 -14.43 -16.11 13.38
N GLY A 63 -15.24 -15.04 13.34
CA GLY A 63 -14.79 -13.77 12.77
C GLY A 63 -14.44 -13.84 11.26
N THR A 64 -14.93 -14.81 10.49
CA THR A 64 -14.78 -14.84 9.02
C THR A 64 -16.02 -15.42 8.34
N SER A 65 -16.08 -15.37 7.01
CA SER A 65 -17.05 -16.09 6.18
C SER A 65 -16.60 -17.51 5.79
N ILE A 66 -15.41 -17.94 6.23
CA ILE A 66 -14.80 -19.21 5.82
C ILE A 66 -15.46 -20.38 6.54
N VAL A 67 -15.79 -21.43 5.78
CA VAL A 67 -16.45 -22.64 6.25
C VAL A 67 -15.75 -23.87 5.68
N GLY A 68 -15.43 -24.83 6.54
CA GLY A 68 -15.03 -26.19 6.17
C GLY A 68 -16.20 -27.15 6.20
N ALA A 69 -16.10 -28.23 5.42
CA ALA A 69 -17.00 -29.37 5.50
C ALA A 69 -16.20 -30.64 5.80
N THR A 70 -16.82 -31.56 6.52
CA THR A 70 -16.23 -32.87 6.83
C THR A 70 -16.45 -33.88 5.70
N ASP A 71 -15.49 -34.78 5.53
CA ASP A 71 -15.66 -36.03 4.80
C ASP A 71 -16.48 -37.06 5.61
N ALA A 72 -16.66 -38.27 5.07
CA ALA A 72 -17.41 -39.34 5.73
C ALA A 72 -16.79 -39.82 7.05
N ALA A 73 -15.48 -39.66 7.22
CA ALA A 73 -14.75 -40.00 8.44
C ALA A 73 -14.70 -38.84 9.45
N GLY A 74 -15.20 -37.66 9.08
CA GLY A 74 -15.27 -36.47 9.93
C GLY A 74 -14.09 -35.53 9.73
N ASN A 75 -13.17 -35.84 8.83
CA ASN A 75 -12.00 -35.00 8.61
C ASN A 75 -12.38 -33.78 7.79
N TYR A 76 -11.83 -32.63 8.16
CA TYR A 76 -11.97 -31.41 7.38
C TYR A 76 -10.60 -30.80 7.08
N THR A 77 -10.54 -30.03 6.00
CA THR A 77 -9.39 -29.19 5.65
C THR A 77 -9.92 -27.84 5.19
N ILE A 78 -9.57 -26.78 5.90
CA ILE A 78 -9.94 -25.40 5.59
C ILE A 78 -8.67 -24.70 5.14
N VAL A 79 -8.57 -24.40 3.85
CA VAL A 79 -7.44 -23.68 3.26
C VAL A 79 -7.78 -22.19 3.19
N GLY A 80 -6.76 -21.34 3.29
CA GLY A 80 -6.93 -19.90 3.08
C GLY A 80 -7.40 -19.16 4.33
N VAL A 81 -7.18 -19.72 5.52
CA VAL A 81 -7.49 -19.04 6.78
C VAL A 81 -6.45 -17.95 7.00
N PRO A 82 -6.84 -16.66 7.11
CA PRO A 82 -5.88 -15.57 7.32
C PRO A 82 -5.11 -15.72 8.62
N TYR A 83 -4.11 -14.88 8.83
CA TYR A 83 -3.43 -14.82 10.12
C TYR A 83 -4.40 -14.34 11.21
N GLY A 84 -4.39 -15.02 12.36
CA GLY A 84 -5.25 -14.69 13.47
C GLY A 84 -5.43 -15.82 14.47
N SER A 85 -6.04 -15.47 15.60
CA SER A 85 -6.57 -16.40 16.59
C SER A 85 -8.07 -16.55 16.37
N TYR A 86 -8.54 -17.79 16.28
CA TYR A 86 -9.88 -18.13 15.87
C TYR A 86 -10.57 -19.04 16.89
N THR A 87 -11.88 -18.89 16.96
CA THR A 87 -12.78 -19.91 17.51
C THR A 87 -13.35 -20.69 16.34
N LEU A 88 -13.10 -21.99 16.28
CA LEU A 88 -13.74 -22.88 15.31
C LEU A 88 -15.01 -23.44 15.91
N THR A 89 -16.14 -23.27 15.25
CA THR A 89 -17.42 -23.84 15.69
C THR A 89 -17.83 -24.93 14.72
N ALA A 90 -18.02 -26.16 15.21
CA ALA A 90 -18.59 -27.24 14.42
C ALA A 90 -20.11 -27.28 14.61
N SER A 91 -20.84 -27.46 13.51
CA SER A 91 -22.30 -27.54 13.53
C SER A 91 -22.81 -28.58 12.55
N ARG A 92 -23.87 -29.28 12.96
CA ARG A 92 -24.58 -30.28 12.15
C ARG A 92 -26.06 -30.23 12.50
N ALA A 93 -26.92 -30.42 11.49
CA ALA A 93 -28.36 -30.51 11.71
C ALA A 93 -28.70 -31.64 12.70
N GLY A 94 -29.46 -31.32 13.74
CA GLY A 94 -29.86 -32.28 14.78
C GLY A 94 -28.79 -32.54 15.85
N PHE A 95 -27.78 -31.67 15.97
CA PHE A 95 -26.72 -31.74 16.97
C PHE A 95 -26.47 -30.37 17.60
N ALA A 96 -26.13 -30.35 18.89
CA ALA A 96 -25.69 -29.13 19.53
C ALA A 96 -24.32 -28.73 18.98
N SER A 97 -24.14 -27.46 18.63
CA SER A 97 -22.87 -26.96 18.12
C SER A 97 -21.84 -26.89 19.25
N ASP A 98 -20.57 -27.15 18.93
CA ASP A 98 -19.45 -27.11 19.88
C ASP A 98 -18.24 -26.41 19.24
N SER A 99 -17.33 -25.87 20.05
CA SER A 99 -16.25 -25.00 19.57
C SER A 99 -14.88 -25.27 20.18
N VAL A 100 -13.84 -25.03 19.39
CA VAL A 100 -12.44 -24.98 19.83
C VAL A 100 -11.95 -23.54 19.73
N THR A 101 -11.58 -22.96 20.86
CA THR A 101 -11.06 -21.58 20.94
C THR A 101 -9.53 -21.55 20.88
N GLY A 102 -8.96 -20.42 20.43
CA GLY A 102 -7.51 -20.19 20.49
C GLY A 102 -6.72 -20.89 19.38
N VAL A 103 -7.38 -21.23 18.27
CA VAL A 103 -6.72 -21.82 17.09
C VAL A 103 -6.00 -20.70 16.33
N THR A 104 -4.67 -20.75 16.24
CA THR A 104 -3.87 -19.63 15.72
C THR A 104 -3.16 -19.96 14.41
N ILE A 105 -3.29 -19.08 13.41
CA ILE A 105 -2.46 -19.04 12.21
C ILE A 105 -1.53 -17.83 12.32
N ASN A 106 -0.22 -18.09 12.35
CA ASN A 106 0.82 -17.09 12.58
C ASN A 106 1.81 -17.00 11.42
N THR A 107 1.87 -18.00 10.53
CA THR A 107 2.80 -18.02 9.39
C THR A 107 2.15 -18.49 8.08
N ALA A 108 2.70 -18.07 6.95
CA ALA A 108 2.16 -18.34 5.63
C ALA A 108 2.33 -19.81 5.31
N GLY A 109 1.25 -20.46 4.85
CA GLY A 109 1.23 -21.89 4.59
C GLY A 109 1.25 -22.76 5.85
N GLN A 110 1.16 -22.19 7.06
CA GLN A 110 1.07 -22.96 8.29
C GLN A 110 -0.10 -23.93 8.23
N THR A 111 0.13 -25.19 8.56
CA THR A 111 -0.94 -26.17 8.78
C THR A 111 -1.11 -26.41 10.27
N VAL A 112 -2.30 -26.17 10.80
CA VAL A 112 -2.62 -26.36 12.22
C VAL A 112 -3.65 -27.46 12.36
N ALA A 113 -3.28 -28.50 13.10
CA ALA A 113 -4.18 -29.56 13.50
C ALA A 113 -4.99 -29.12 14.73
N VAL A 114 -6.31 -29.20 14.62
CA VAL A 114 -7.26 -28.83 15.67
C VAL A 114 -7.78 -30.11 16.33
N SER A 115 -7.94 -30.06 17.65
CA SER A 115 -8.49 -31.16 18.44
C SER A 115 -9.87 -31.59 17.94
N THR A 116 -10.15 -32.88 18.02
CA THR A 116 -11.45 -33.44 17.61
C THR A 116 -12.59 -32.80 18.39
N VAL A 117 -13.63 -32.35 17.66
CA VAL A 117 -14.87 -31.85 18.25
C VAL A 117 -15.91 -32.96 18.25
N ASN A 118 -16.56 -33.20 19.39
CA ASN A 118 -17.59 -34.22 19.53
C ASN A 118 -18.96 -33.55 19.63
N LEU A 119 -19.76 -33.62 18.57
CA LEU A 119 -21.11 -33.08 18.58
C LEU A 119 -22.06 -34.10 19.22
N VAL A 120 -22.82 -33.64 20.20
CA VAL A 120 -23.86 -34.42 20.88
C VAL A 120 -25.20 -34.23 20.16
N PRO A 121 -25.99 -35.30 19.96
CA PRO A 121 -27.32 -35.19 19.36
C PRO A 121 -28.19 -34.18 20.11
N ASP A 122 -28.79 -33.28 19.35
CA ASP A 122 -29.78 -32.31 19.80
C ASP A 122 -30.96 -32.39 18.85
N ALA A 123 -32.01 -33.09 19.28
CA ALA A 123 -33.21 -33.30 18.47
C ALA A 123 -34.08 -32.03 18.35
N SER A 124 -33.60 -30.86 18.78
CA SER A 124 -34.30 -29.60 18.57
C SER A 124 -34.50 -29.32 17.09
N THR A 125 -35.71 -28.87 16.74
CA THR A 125 -36.03 -28.46 15.36
C THR A 125 -35.16 -27.27 14.94
N GLU A 126 -34.79 -26.41 15.89
CA GLU A 126 -33.95 -25.24 15.67
C GLU A 126 -32.53 -25.61 15.19
N ALA A 127 -31.86 -26.57 15.84
CA ALA A 127 -30.53 -27.04 15.42
C ALA A 127 -30.55 -27.66 14.01
N ALA A 128 -31.62 -28.40 13.68
CA ALA A 128 -31.79 -28.97 12.35
C ALA A 128 -31.95 -27.89 11.26
N LEU A 129 -32.77 -26.88 11.51
CA LEU A 129 -32.97 -25.75 10.59
C LEU A 129 -31.69 -24.94 10.42
N PHE A 130 -30.95 -24.68 11.51
CA PHE A 130 -29.69 -23.96 11.45
C PHE A 130 -28.65 -24.67 10.59
N GLY A 131 -28.49 -25.99 10.77
CA GLY A 131 -27.60 -26.79 9.93
C GLY A 131 -27.94 -26.72 8.44
N GLN A 132 -29.23 -26.74 8.09
CA GLN A 132 -29.67 -26.59 6.69
C GLN A 132 -29.37 -25.18 6.14
N ALA A 133 -29.59 -24.14 6.95
CA ALA A 133 -29.28 -22.78 6.55
C ALA A 133 -27.79 -22.59 6.26
N MET A 134 -26.92 -23.20 7.09
CA MET A 134 -25.48 -23.12 6.88
C MET A 134 -24.98 -23.93 5.68
N LEU A 135 -25.68 -24.99 5.26
CA LEU A 135 -25.40 -25.67 3.99
C LEU A 135 -25.64 -24.74 2.79
N GLN A 136 -26.68 -23.91 2.83
CA GLN A 136 -26.90 -22.92 1.77
C GLN A 136 -25.82 -21.83 1.83
N TYR A 137 -25.44 -21.41 3.05
CA TYR A 137 -24.38 -20.43 3.26
C TYR A 137 -23.05 -20.89 2.67
N SER A 138 -22.64 -22.15 2.88
CA SER A 138 -21.38 -22.70 2.37
C SER A 138 -21.35 -22.83 0.84
N ARG A 139 -22.53 -22.89 0.20
CA ARG A 139 -22.69 -22.88 -1.27
C ARG A 139 -22.75 -21.46 -1.85
N ASN A 140 -22.52 -20.43 -1.05
CA ASN A 140 -22.72 -19.02 -1.40
C ASN A 140 -24.15 -18.71 -1.87
N ASN A 141 -25.13 -19.56 -1.51
CA ASN A 141 -26.54 -19.30 -1.76
C ASN A 141 -27.11 -18.45 -0.63
N TYR A 142 -26.65 -17.19 -0.57
CA TYR A 142 -26.96 -16.29 0.54
C TYR A 142 -28.44 -15.94 0.63
N THR A 143 -29.18 -15.90 -0.48
CA THR A 143 -30.63 -15.59 -0.46
C THR A 143 -31.41 -16.60 0.38
N ASP A 144 -31.20 -17.90 0.14
CA ASP A 144 -31.90 -18.97 0.86
C ASP A 144 -31.38 -19.08 2.30
N ALA A 145 -30.06 -18.95 2.49
CA ALA A 145 -29.45 -18.96 3.81
C ALA A 145 -30.01 -17.82 4.70
N ILE A 146 -30.08 -16.60 4.17
CA ILE A 146 -30.60 -15.43 4.88
C ILE A 146 -32.07 -15.65 5.26
N THR A 147 -32.88 -16.19 4.34
CA THR A 147 -34.30 -16.47 4.60
C THR A 147 -34.47 -17.47 5.75
N ALA A 148 -33.70 -18.57 5.72
CA ALA A 148 -33.75 -19.59 6.76
C ALA A 148 -33.26 -19.07 8.12
N LEU A 149 -32.12 -18.35 8.16
CA LEU A 149 -31.54 -17.80 9.39
C LEU A 149 -32.45 -16.76 10.05
N LYS A 150 -33.11 -15.89 9.27
CA LYS A 150 -34.12 -14.96 9.80
C LYS A 150 -35.31 -15.71 10.41
N GLY A 151 -35.76 -16.79 9.75
CA GLY A 151 -36.83 -17.64 10.24
C GLY A 151 -36.51 -18.28 11.59
N ILE A 152 -35.28 -18.78 11.76
CA ILE A 152 -34.80 -19.38 13.02
C ILE A 152 -34.85 -18.35 14.16
N ALA A 153 -34.21 -17.19 13.97
CA ALA A 153 -34.17 -16.15 15.00
C ALA A 153 -35.57 -15.58 15.35
N ALA A 154 -36.50 -15.57 14.39
CA ALA A 154 -37.87 -15.11 14.63
C ALA A 154 -38.74 -16.16 15.35
N ALA A 155 -38.48 -17.45 15.12
CA ALA A 155 -39.26 -18.54 15.69
C ALA A 155 -38.97 -18.76 17.19
N ASP A 156 -37.69 -18.65 17.58
CA ASP A 156 -37.29 -18.65 18.99
C ASP A 156 -36.26 -17.54 19.25
N PRO A 157 -36.71 -16.31 19.57
CA PRO A 157 -35.81 -15.21 19.86
C PRO A 157 -34.95 -15.41 21.11
N SER A 158 -35.29 -16.36 22.00
CA SER A 158 -34.48 -16.73 23.17
C SER A 158 -33.61 -17.96 22.92
N GLY A 159 -33.73 -18.57 21.75
CA GLY A 159 -33.08 -19.81 21.38
C GLY A 159 -31.56 -19.64 21.23
N PRO A 160 -30.79 -20.73 21.44
CA PRO A 160 -29.34 -20.71 21.33
C PRO A 160 -28.83 -20.34 19.92
N TYR A 161 -29.68 -20.42 18.88
CA TYR A 161 -29.29 -20.06 17.51
C TYR A 161 -29.74 -18.66 17.08
N ALA A 162 -30.50 -17.93 17.91
CA ALA A 162 -31.07 -16.64 17.51
C ALA A 162 -29.99 -15.58 17.21
N ALA A 163 -29.10 -15.33 18.17
CA ALA A 163 -28.04 -14.32 18.04
C ALA A 163 -27.07 -14.64 16.90
N VAL A 164 -26.58 -15.88 16.85
CA VAL A 164 -25.65 -16.34 15.79
C VAL A 164 -26.32 -16.31 14.42
N SER A 165 -27.62 -16.59 14.31
CA SER A 165 -28.34 -16.51 13.03
C SER A 165 -28.39 -15.09 12.49
N LEU A 166 -28.73 -14.11 13.33
CA LEU A 166 -28.73 -12.69 12.94
C LEU A 166 -27.32 -12.19 12.60
N TYR A 167 -26.31 -12.60 13.36
CA TYR A 167 -24.91 -12.32 13.06
C TYR A 167 -24.51 -12.85 11.67
N ARG A 168 -24.87 -14.10 11.34
CA ARG A 168 -24.61 -14.71 10.03
C ARG A 168 -25.38 -14.02 8.90
N VAL A 169 -26.61 -13.57 9.15
CA VAL A 169 -27.35 -12.72 8.18
C VAL A 169 -26.59 -11.43 7.90
N GLY A 170 -26.05 -10.77 8.93
CA GLY A 170 -25.21 -9.58 8.77
C GLY A 170 -24.00 -9.82 7.88
N LEU A 171 -23.24 -10.91 8.14
CA LEU A 171 -22.10 -11.29 7.30
C LEU A 171 -22.50 -11.64 5.87
N ALA A 172 -23.63 -12.31 5.65
CA ALA A 172 -24.13 -12.64 4.31
C ALA A 172 -24.50 -11.40 3.49
N PHE A 173 -25.06 -10.36 4.14
CA PHE A 173 -25.28 -9.07 3.48
C PHE A 173 -23.97 -8.36 3.16
N GLY A 174 -23.02 -8.39 4.10
CA GLY A 174 -21.68 -7.83 3.88
C GLY A 174 -20.94 -8.48 2.71
N ALA A 175 -21.05 -9.81 2.56
CA ALA A 175 -20.49 -10.55 1.43
C ALA A 175 -21.14 -10.21 0.06
N GLN A 176 -22.31 -9.57 0.08
CA GLN A 176 -23.02 -9.07 -1.10
C GLN A 176 -22.86 -7.55 -1.28
N ASP A 177 -21.94 -6.92 -0.55
CA ASP A 177 -21.71 -5.47 -0.52
C ASP A 177 -22.94 -4.64 -0.08
N LEU A 178 -23.87 -5.26 0.65
CA LEU A 178 -25.08 -4.62 1.20
C LEU A 178 -24.83 -4.13 2.63
N TYR A 179 -23.93 -3.16 2.78
CA TYR A 179 -23.39 -2.73 4.09
C TYR A 179 -24.46 -2.18 5.05
N ASP A 180 -25.42 -1.39 4.57
CA ASP A 180 -26.51 -0.88 5.43
C ASP A 180 -27.35 -2.01 6.04
N SER A 181 -27.63 -3.05 5.24
CA SER A 181 -28.33 -4.24 5.72
C SER A 181 -27.46 -5.02 6.71
N ALA A 182 -26.17 -5.19 6.42
CA ALA A 182 -25.23 -5.83 7.34
C ALA A 182 -25.20 -5.12 8.71
N ILE A 183 -25.03 -3.79 8.72
CA ILE A 183 -25.02 -2.94 9.92
C ILE A 183 -26.33 -3.04 10.69
N THR A 184 -27.46 -3.12 10.00
CA THR A 184 -28.79 -3.29 10.62
C THR A 184 -28.85 -4.58 11.43
N TYR A 185 -28.40 -5.71 10.86
CA TYR A 185 -28.43 -7.00 11.54
C TYR A 185 -27.41 -7.10 12.68
N PHE A 186 -26.20 -6.56 12.52
CA PHE A 186 -25.27 -6.47 13.66
C PHE A 186 -25.80 -5.57 14.77
N THR A 187 -26.50 -4.49 14.43
CA THR A 187 -27.18 -3.64 15.41
C THR A 187 -28.24 -4.41 16.19
N GLN A 188 -29.02 -5.24 15.50
CA GLN A 188 -29.99 -6.12 16.17
C GLN A 188 -29.31 -7.08 17.15
N VAL A 189 -28.18 -7.69 16.76
CA VAL A 189 -27.41 -8.58 17.64
C VAL A 189 -26.97 -7.85 18.91
N VAL A 190 -26.25 -6.73 18.77
CA VAL A 190 -25.66 -6.05 19.94
C VAL A 190 -26.69 -5.37 20.85
N THR A 191 -27.89 -5.08 20.34
CA THR A 191 -28.98 -4.47 21.12
C THR A 191 -29.88 -5.50 21.78
N THR A 192 -30.16 -6.62 21.11
CA THR A 192 -31.11 -7.64 21.58
C THR A 192 -30.41 -8.72 22.40
N TYR A 193 -29.15 -9.02 22.11
CA TYR A 193 -28.38 -10.11 22.69
C TYR A 193 -27.06 -9.66 23.36
N PRO A 194 -27.03 -8.57 24.16
CA PRO A 194 -25.77 -7.96 24.61
C PRO A 194 -24.87 -8.87 25.47
N ALA A 195 -25.42 -9.94 26.04
CA ALA A 195 -24.69 -10.92 26.85
C ALA A 195 -24.26 -12.19 26.07
N ASP A 196 -24.64 -12.30 24.79
CA ASP A 196 -24.30 -13.46 23.96
C ASP A 196 -22.81 -13.45 23.57
N SER A 197 -22.21 -14.63 23.44
CA SER A 197 -20.79 -14.80 23.14
C SER A 197 -20.39 -14.26 21.77
N ILE A 198 -21.33 -14.11 20.82
CA ILE A 198 -21.08 -13.55 19.49
C ILE A 198 -21.09 -12.02 19.45
N THR A 199 -21.52 -11.37 20.54
CA THR A 199 -21.69 -9.92 20.61
C THR A 199 -20.41 -9.13 20.30
N PRO A 200 -19.21 -9.52 20.79
CA PRO A 200 -17.97 -8.81 20.45
C PRO A 200 -17.65 -8.84 18.95
N ASP A 201 -17.91 -9.97 18.28
CA ASP A 201 -17.78 -10.07 16.82
C ASP A 201 -18.79 -9.18 16.10
N ALA A 202 -20.04 -9.10 16.59
CA ALA A 202 -21.04 -8.24 15.99
C ALA A 202 -20.68 -6.74 16.09
N TYR A 203 -20.15 -6.29 17.24
CA TYR A 203 -19.60 -4.93 17.36
C TYR A 203 -18.45 -4.71 16.37
N TYR A 204 -17.49 -5.64 16.33
CA TYR A 204 -16.35 -5.55 15.41
C TYR A 204 -16.80 -5.41 13.96
N TRP A 205 -17.68 -6.28 13.48
CA TRP A 205 -18.12 -6.28 12.08
C TRP A 205 -19.01 -5.07 11.76
N ARG A 206 -19.85 -4.62 12.69
CA ARG A 206 -20.60 -3.37 12.51
C ARG A 206 -19.64 -2.19 12.35
N GLY A 207 -18.62 -2.10 13.20
CA GLY A 207 -17.59 -1.06 13.10
C GLY A 207 -16.82 -1.14 11.79
N ALA A 208 -16.45 -2.34 11.35
CA ALA A 208 -15.73 -2.54 10.09
C ALA A 208 -16.54 -2.09 8.87
N TYR A 209 -17.86 -2.34 8.83
CA TYR A 209 -18.69 -1.87 7.72
C TYR A 209 -18.96 -0.37 7.78
N LYS A 210 -19.04 0.24 8.97
CA LYS A 210 -19.07 1.71 9.11
C LYS A 210 -17.79 2.37 8.62
N ASP A 211 -16.63 1.77 8.91
CA ASP A 211 -15.32 2.21 8.42
C ASP A 211 -15.26 2.21 6.88
N VAL A 212 -15.77 1.14 6.24
CA VAL A 212 -15.91 1.07 4.77
C VAL A 212 -16.81 2.18 4.22
N GLN A 213 -17.84 2.60 4.97
CA GLN A 213 -18.71 3.72 4.64
C GLN A 213 -18.15 5.09 5.04
N LEU A 214 -16.89 5.16 5.51
CA LEU A 214 -16.21 6.36 6.00
C LEU A 214 -16.86 6.97 7.26
N ASP A 215 -17.74 6.24 7.95
CA ASP A 215 -18.21 6.59 9.29
C ASP A 215 -17.18 6.17 10.34
N PHE A 216 -16.04 6.86 10.32
CA PHE A 216 -14.92 6.57 11.20
C PHE A 216 -15.26 6.77 12.68
N ALA A 217 -16.13 7.73 13.01
CA ALA A 217 -16.56 7.98 14.39
C ALA A 217 -17.46 6.85 14.92
N GLY A 218 -18.41 6.38 14.12
CA GLY A 218 -19.24 5.24 14.46
C GLY A 218 -18.45 3.94 14.52
N ALA A 219 -17.48 3.75 13.63
CA ALA A 219 -16.55 2.62 13.65
C ALA A 219 -15.68 2.62 14.91
N LEU A 220 -15.08 3.76 15.23
CA LEU A 220 -14.27 3.96 16.44
C LEU A 220 -15.05 3.59 17.71
N THR A 221 -16.31 4.03 17.81
CA THR A 221 -17.19 3.72 18.95
C THR A 221 -17.38 2.21 19.11
N ASP A 222 -17.63 1.50 18.00
CA ASP A 222 -17.83 0.04 18.02
C ASP A 222 -16.54 -0.70 18.40
N PHE A 223 -15.39 -0.32 17.84
CA PHE A 223 -14.11 -0.95 18.19
C PHE A 223 -13.67 -0.69 19.63
N GLN A 224 -13.88 0.53 20.14
CA GLN A 224 -13.64 0.86 21.55
C GLN A 224 -14.55 0.04 22.48
N THR A 225 -15.79 -0.21 22.08
CA THR A 225 -16.71 -1.07 22.83
C THR A 225 -16.16 -2.49 22.96
N VAL A 226 -15.57 -3.03 21.89
CA VAL A 226 -14.90 -4.34 21.93
C VAL A 226 -13.73 -4.33 22.92
N VAL A 227 -12.82 -3.38 22.79
CA VAL A 227 -11.60 -3.31 23.62
C VAL A 227 -11.91 -3.08 25.09
N ASN A 228 -12.86 -2.19 25.40
CA ASN A 228 -13.15 -1.78 26.78
C ASN A 228 -13.95 -2.86 27.54
N ASN A 229 -14.87 -3.55 26.87
CA ASN A 229 -15.79 -4.48 27.52
C ASN A 229 -15.38 -5.95 27.35
N PHE A 230 -14.59 -6.26 26.31
CA PHE A 230 -14.17 -7.62 25.97
C PHE A 230 -12.66 -7.73 25.71
N PRO A 231 -11.78 -7.20 26.59
CA PRO A 231 -10.34 -7.09 26.32
C PRO A 231 -9.63 -8.45 26.13
N ASN A 232 -10.17 -9.54 26.69
CA ASN A 232 -9.57 -10.87 26.53
C ASN A 232 -10.17 -11.67 25.36
N TYR A 233 -11.12 -11.10 24.62
CA TYR A 233 -11.76 -11.78 23.51
C TYR A 233 -10.83 -11.83 22.28
N PRO A 234 -10.79 -12.92 21.50
CA PRO A 234 -9.83 -13.07 20.39
C PRO A 234 -9.82 -11.91 19.37
N ILE A 235 -10.96 -11.24 19.15
CA ILE A 235 -11.05 -10.10 18.21
C ILE A 235 -10.54 -8.77 18.78
N ALA A 236 -10.26 -8.67 20.09
CA ALA A 236 -9.94 -7.42 20.76
C ALA A 236 -8.63 -6.79 20.24
N GLY A 237 -7.59 -7.59 19.99
CA GLY A 237 -6.34 -7.08 19.40
C GLY A 237 -6.51 -6.52 17.99
N ARG A 238 -7.38 -7.15 17.18
CA ARG A 238 -7.75 -6.65 15.84
C ARG A 238 -8.61 -5.38 15.93
N ALA A 239 -9.52 -5.31 16.90
CA ALA A 239 -10.30 -4.12 17.17
C ALA A 239 -9.40 -2.95 17.61
N GLN A 240 -8.40 -3.19 18.46
CA GLN A 240 -7.42 -2.19 18.88
C GLN A 240 -6.63 -1.62 17.69
N TYR A 241 -6.20 -2.48 16.76
CA TYR A 241 -5.58 -2.02 15.52
C TYR A 241 -6.54 -1.17 14.67
N ARG A 242 -7.82 -1.56 14.58
CA ARG A 242 -8.84 -0.80 13.84
C ARG A 242 -9.18 0.55 14.50
N ILE A 243 -9.01 0.71 15.81
CA ILE A 243 -9.10 2.02 16.48
C ILE A 243 -8.04 2.97 15.90
N GLY A 244 -6.80 2.50 15.72
CA GLY A 244 -5.73 3.30 15.10
C GLY A 244 -6.08 3.72 13.67
N ARG A 245 -6.61 2.78 12.88
CA ARG A 245 -7.08 3.06 11.51
C ARG A 245 -8.21 4.07 11.45
N ALA A 246 -9.17 3.97 12.37
CA ALA A 246 -10.28 4.92 12.46
C ALA A 246 -9.76 6.34 12.80
N TYR A 247 -8.79 6.47 13.71
CA TYR A 247 -8.15 7.76 14.00
C TYR A 247 -7.38 8.33 12.81
N GLU A 248 -6.70 7.50 11.99
CA GLU A 248 -6.12 7.96 10.73
C GLU A 248 -7.18 8.51 9.77
N GLY A 249 -8.32 7.83 9.65
CA GLY A 249 -9.47 8.30 8.85
C GLY A 249 -10.04 9.63 9.36
N LEU A 250 -10.00 9.84 10.68
CA LEU A 250 -10.35 11.11 11.34
C LEU A 250 -9.25 12.18 11.27
N GLN A 251 -8.10 11.89 10.64
CA GLN A 251 -6.93 12.77 10.56
C GLN A 251 -6.36 13.16 11.93
N ASP A 252 -6.41 12.23 12.90
CA ASP A 252 -5.86 12.39 14.25
C ASP A 252 -4.65 11.47 14.44
N PRO A 253 -3.45 11.88 13.96
CA PRO A 253 -2.27 11.02 14.00
C PRO A 253 -1.79 10.73 15.43
N THR A 254 -2.04 11.64 16.39
CA THR A 254 -1.64 11.43 17.79
C THR A 254 -2.41 10.28 18.42
N ASN A 255 -3.73 10.27 18.28
CA ASN A 255 -4.54 9.17 18.80
C ASN A 255 -4.37 7.88 18.00
N ALA A 256 -4.10 7.96 16.69
CA ALA A 256 -3.75 6.80 15.88
C ALA A 256 -2.49 6.10 16.38
N ILE A 257 -1.40 6.86 16.62
CA ILE A 257 -0.14 6.34 17.18
C ILE A 257 -0.39 5.65 18.53
N ASN A 258 -1.11 6.32 19.45
CA ASN A 258 -1.41 5.74 20.76
C ASN A 258 -2.20 4.43 20.65
N ALA A 259 -3.17 4.37 19.74
CA ALA A 259 -3.96 3.18 19.52
C ALA A 259 -3.13 2.01 18.94
N TYR A 260 -2.18 2.28 18.05
CA TYR A 260 -1.28 1.24 17.53
C TYR A 260 -0.26 0.76 18.56
N LEU A 261 0.32 1.67 19.35
CA LEU A 261 1.20 1.30 20.47
C LEU A 261 0.47 0.42 21.49
N ALA A 262 -0.84 0.64 21.68
CA ALA A 262 -1.67 -0.21 22.54
C ALA A 262 -1.89 -1.63 21.98
N VAL A 263 -1.75 -1.86 20.67
CA VAL A 263 -1.75 -3.23 20.12
C VAL A 263 -0.54 -3.98 20.62
N GLU A 264 0.64 -3.34 20.58
CA GLU A 264 1.87 -3.98 21.02
C GLU A 264 1.91 -4.25 22.52
N SER A 265 1.51 -3.27 23.33
CA SER A 265 1.59 -3.40 24.79
C SER A 265 0.57 -4.37 25.37
N ASN A 266 -0.66 -4.40 24.81
CA ASN A 266 -1.77 -5.16 25.39
C ASN A 266 -2.14 -6.42 24.59
N TYR A 267 -1.79 -6.48 23.31
CA TYR A 267 -2.18 -7.55 22.38
C TYR A 267 -0.99 -8.09 21.55
N PRO A 268 0.11 -8.54 22.19
CA PRO A 268 1.30 -9.00 21.47
C PRO A 268 1.09 -10.27 20.63
N SER A 269 -0.04 -10.98 20.81
CA SER A 269 -0.45 -12.10 19.97
C SER A 269 -1.40 -11.72 18.84
N SER A 270 -1.72 -10.43 18.69
CA SER A 270 -2.60 -9.93 17.63
C SER A 270 -2.01 -10.22 16.26
N PRO A 271 -2.80 -10.72 15.29
CA PRO A 271 -2.33 -10.87 13.91
C PRO A 271 -1.97 -9.53 13.25
N ASP A 272 -2.47 -8.42 13.80
CA ASP A 272 -2.22 -7.08 13.27
C ASP A 272 -1.03 -6.38 13.95
N LEU A 273 -0.27 -7.06 14.84
CA LEU A 273 0.85 -6.47 15.58
C LEU A 273 1.91 -5.84 14.66
N VAL A 274 2.39 -6.61 13.69
CA VAL A 274 3.44 -6.21 12.74
C VAL A 274 2.99 -4.97 11.94
N ALA A 275 1.74 -4.97 11.49
CA ALA A 275 1.14 -3.82 10.80
C ALA A 275 0.98 -2.61 11.73
N ALA A 276 0.66 -2.80 13.01
CA ALA A 276 0.58 -1.71 14.00
C ALA A 276 1.94 -1.03 14.18
N ILE A 277 3.01 -1.81 14.40
CA ILE A 277 4.38 -1.28 14.56
C ILE A 277 4.80 -0.48 13.33
N PHE A 278 4.57 -1.04 12.13
CA PHE A 278 4.85 -0.33 10.88
C PHE A 278 4.05 0.98 10.77
N ASN A 279 2.77 0.97 11.12
CA ASN A 279 1.92 2.15 11.04
C ASN A 279 2.34 3.25 12.02
N VAL A 280 2.83 2.92 13.21
CA VAL A 280 3.45 3.91 14.12
C VAL A 280 4.64 4.58 13.44
N ALA A 281 5.57 3.78 12.92
CA ALA A 281 6.76 4.27 12.24
C ALA A 281 6.41 5.14 11.01
N TRP A 282 5.42 4.70 10.23
CA TRP A 282 4.90 5.41 9.07
C TRP A 282 4.30 6.77 9.44
N LEU A 283 3.48 6.84 10.49
CA LEU A 283 2.89 8.10 10.95
C LEU A 283 3.96 9.08 11.45
N TYR A 284 5.00 8.59 12.14
CA TYR A 284 6.15 9.44 12.47
C TYR A 284 6.88 9.93 11.22
N TYR A 285 7.10 9.05 10.24
CA TYR A 285 7.77 9.39 8.98
C TYR A 285 7.02 10.48 8.20
N THR A 286 5.70 10.32 8.03
CA THR A 286 4.87 11.30 7.29
C THR A 286 4.63 12.59 8.08
N SER A 287 4.91 12.59 9.38
CA SER A 287 4.86 13.79 10.24
C SER A 287 6.24 14.46 10.38
N ASP A 288 7.21 14.11 9.53
CA ASP A 288 8.61 14.57 9.55
C ASP A 288 9.37 14.29 10.86
N GLN A 289 8.84 13.41 11.72
CA GLN A 289 9.47 12.99 12.97
C GLN A 289 10.43 11.82 12.72
N TYR A 290 11.43 12.06 11.87
CA TYR A 290 12.29 11.01 11.33
C TYR A 290 13.07 10.23 12.39
N ALA A 291 13.48 10.86 13.49
CA ALA A 291 14.17 10.16 14.60
C ALA A 291 13.26 9.11 15.27
N ASN A 292 11.98 9.45 15.50
CA ASN A 292 11.00 8.53 16.07
C ASN A 292 10.66 7.42 15.06
N ALA A 293 10.53 7.76 13.78
CA ALA A 293 10.30 6.79 12.71
C ALA A 293 11.43 5.75 12.62
N ILE A 294 12.69 6.20 12.68
CA ILE A 294 13.87 5.31 12.66
C ILE A 294 13.82 4.32 13.82
N ALA A 295 13.53 4.78 15.04
CA ALA A 295 13.46 3.91 16.22
C ALA A 295 12.41 2.79 16.06
N GLU A 296 11.23 3.11 15.52
CA GLU A 296 10.17 2.12 15.31
C GLU A 296 10.43 1.22 14.09
N PHE A 297 11.08 1.73 13.04
CA PHE A 297 11.56 0.88 11.94
C PHE A 297 12.64 -0.11 12.42
N ASP A 298 13.59 0.33 13.24
CA ASP A 298 14.63 -0.55 13.80
C ASP A 298 14.05 -1.67 14.66
N LYS A 299 13.02 -1.35 15.43
CA LYS A 299 12.27 -2.34 16.21
C LYS A 299 11.63 -3.39 15.33
N LEU A 300 10.96 -2.99 14.25
CA LEU A 300 10.34 -3.92 13.31
C LEU A 300 11.39 -4.80 12.61
N LEU A 301 12.50 -4.22 12.18
CA LEU A 301 13.61 -4.92 11.55
C LEU A 301 14.29 -5.93 12.48
N THR A 302 14.34 -5.62 13.78
CA THR A 302 14.97 -6.50 14.78
C THR A 302 14.04 -7.63 15.22
N GLN A 303 12.77 -7.32 15.47
CA GLN A 303 11.82 -8.26 16.07
C GLN A 303 11.06 -9.09 15.03
N HIS A 304 10.84 -8.54 13.83
CA HIS A 304 10.03 -9.15 12.78
C HIS A 304 10.71 -9.15 11.40
N PRO A 305 12.00 -9.53 11.27
CA PRO A 305 12.80 -9.35 10.05
C PRO A 305 12.25 -10.05 8.80
N ASN A 306 11.44 -11.11 8.95
CA ASN A 306 10.95 -11.93 7.84
C ASN A 306 9.53 -11.53 7.37
N THR A 307 9.10 -10.29 7.63
CA THR A 307 7.77 -9.77 7.27
C THR A 307 7.85 -8.80 6.09
N VAL A 308 6.75 -8.67 5.34
CA VAL A 308 6.63 -7.71 4.22
C VAL A 308 6.75 -6.26 4.73
N GLU A 309 6.27 -6.01 5.95
CA GLU A 309 6.40 -4.71 6.61
C GLU A 309 7.85 -4.40 6.98
N ALA A 310 8.64 -5.39 7.43
CA ALA A 310 10.06 -5.20 7.74
C ALA A 310 10.86 -4.83 6.49
N GLU A 311 10.57 -5.45 5.34
CA GLU A 311 11.15 -5.06 4.06
C GLU A 311 10.89 -3.58 3.75
N LYS A 312 9.63 -3.13 3.83
CA LYS A 312 9.25 -1.73 3.61
C LYS A 312 9.92 -0.80 4.63
N ALA A 313 9.96 -1.19 5.89
CA ALA A 313 10.61 -0.43 6.96
C ALA A 313 12.11 -0.24 6.71
N SER A 314 12.79 -1.25 6.16
CA SER A 314 14.21 -1.15 5.81
C SER A 314 14.46 -0.01 4.81
N PHE A 315 13.62 0.08 3.77
CA PHE A 315 13.68 1.17 2.82
C PHE A 315 13.32 2.52 3.45
N TYR A 316 12.22 2.59 4.21
CA TYR A 316 11.77 3.85 4.81
C TYR A 316 12.69 4.37 5.92
N LYS A 317 13.46 3.50 6.59
CA LYS A 317 14.56 3.92 7.46
C LYS A 317 15.63 4.68 6.67
N GLY A 318 16.03 4.17 5.50
CA GLY A 318 16.91 4.90 4.58
C GLY A 318 16.32 6.24 4.12
N MET A 319 15.01 6.26 3.80
CA MET A 319 14.31 7.50 3.45
C MET A 319 14.26 8.51 4.60
N SER A 320 14.13 8.06 5.86
CA SER A 320 14.18 8.94 7.04
C SER A 320 15.53 9.65 7.15
N TYR A 321 16.64 8.96 6.88
CA TYR A 321 17.95 9.63 6.83
C TYR A 321 18.10 10.51 5.59
N TYR A 322 17.57 10.08 4.45
CA TYR A 322 17.61 10.85 3.20
C TYR A 322 16.90 12.19 3.35
N ASN A 323 15.71 12.21 3.97
CA ASN A 323 14.94 13.43 4.21
C ASN A 323 15.57 14.36 5.26
N GLN A 324 16.48 13.83 6.10
CA GLN A 324 17.33 14.63 6.98
C GLN A 324 18.61 15.13 6.28
N GLU A 325 18.73 14.93 4.96
CA GLU A 325 19.93 15.21 4.15
C GLU A 325 21.20 14.46 4.62
N ASN A 326 21.03 13.45 5.48
CA ASN A 326 22.12 12.60 5.94
C ASN A 326 22.38 11.49 4.91
N PHE A 327 22.89 11.89 3.74
CA PHE A 327 23.10 10.99 2.60
C PHE A 327 24.06 9.84 2.92
N THR A 328 25.02 10.03 3.84
CA THR A 328 25.95 8.99 4.27
C THR A 328 25.20 7.85 4.98
N GLN A 329 24.38 8.17 5.98
CA GLN A 329 23.58 7.15 6.68
C GLN A 329 22.48 6.58 5.78
N ALA A 330 21.83 7.42 4.97
CA ALA A 330 20.83 6.97 4.01
C ALA A 330 21.40 5.92 3.05
N LEU A 331 22.60 6.15 2.49
CA LEU A 331 23.28 5.19 1.62
C LEU A 331 23.58 3.87 2.34
N THR A 332 24.04 3.92 3.60
CA THR A 332 24.26 2.73 4.41
C THR A 332 22.97 1.94 4.57
N GLU A 333 21.86 2.58 4.93
CA GLU A 333 20.59 1.90 5.16
C GLU A 333 19.95 1.37 3.86
N PHE A 334 20.04 2.10 2.75
CA PHE A 334 19.59 1.56 1.46
C PHE A 334 20.42 0.36 1.00
N THR A 335 21.74 0.38 1.27
CA THR A 335 22.61 -0.77 0.99
C THR A 335 22.23 -1.97 1.86
N ASN A 336 21.96 -1.75 3.15
CA ASN A 336 21.47 -2.80 4.05
C ASN A 336 20.14 -3.36 3.55
N SER A 337 19.20 -2.50 3.14
CA SER A 337 17.90 -2.89 2.59
C SER A 337 18.05 -3.79 1.36
N LEU A 338 18.92 -3.43 0.41
CA LEU A 338 19.18 -4.23 -0.79
C LEU A 338 19.87 -5.57 -0.49
N ASN A 339 20.73 -5.63 0.52
CA ASN A 339 21.41 -6.85 0.92
C ASN A 339 20.48 -7.82 1.66
N THR A 340 19.63 -7.30 2.54
CA THR A 340 18.71 -8.11 3.35
C THR A 340 17.45 -8.49 2.57
N TYR A 341 16.94 -7.59 1.73
CA TYR A 341 15.69 -7.76 0.98
C TYR A 341 15.86 -7.52 -0.53
N PRO A 342 16.72 -8.29 -1.23
CA PRO A 342 17.06 -8.04 -2.64
C PRO A 342 15.89 -8.24 -3.61
N GLN A 343 14.83 -8.94 -3.20
CA GLN A 343 13.63 -9.19 -4.00
C GLN A 343 12.41 -8.42 -3.51
N GLY A 344 12.61 -7.46 -2.61
CA GLY A 344 11.53 -6.67 -2.07
C GLY A 344 10.89 -5.72 -3.10
N ASP A 345 9.61 -5.42 -2.91
CA ASP A 345 8.85 -4.40 -3.64
C ASP A 345 9.57 -3.04 -3.63
N LYS A 346 10.36 -2.74 -2.60
CA LYS A 346 11.15 -1.50 -2.48
C LYS A 346 12.61 -1.60 -2.95
N ALA A 347 13.05 -2.76 -3.45
CA ALA A 347 14.39 -2.91 -4.00
C ALA A 347 14.72 -1.90 -5.14
N PRO A 348 13.87 -1.68 -6.16
CA PRO A 348 14.17 -0.67 -7.19
C PRO A 348 14.26 0.76 -6.62
N ASP A 349 13.40 1.10 -5.67
CA ASP A 349 13.42 2.40 -4.98
C ASP A 349 14.71 2.57 -4.17
N ALA A 350 15.07 1.60 -3.34
CA ALA A 350 16.29 1.62 -2.53
C ALA A 350 17.54 1.80 -3.41
N MET A 351 17.57 1.14 -4.57
CA MET A 351 18.70 1.22 -5.50
C MET A 351 18.78 2.55 -6.23
N TYR A 352 17.63 3.11 -6.62
CA TYR A 352 17.55 4.46 -7.16
C TYR A 352 18.02 5.50 -6.12
N TYR A 353 17.56 5.40 -4.88
CA TYR A 353 17.96 6.34 -3.83
C TYR A 353 19.41 6.15 -3.38
N SER A 354 19.97 4.95 -3.46
CA SER A 354 21.42 4.71 -3.28
C SER A 354 22.24 5.47 -4.32
N GLY A 355 21.85 5.39 -5.59
CA GLY A 355 22.46 6.17 -6.68
C GLY A 355 22.35 7.68 -6.43
N HIS A 356 21.22 8.14 -5.89
CA HIS A 356 21.03 9.52 -5.48
C HIS A 356 21.95 9.96 -4.35
N CYS A 357 22.10 9.17 -3.30
CA CYS A 357 23.04 9.49 -2.22
C CYS A 357 24.47 9.62 -2.78
N LYS A 358 24.90 8.68 -3.63
CA LYS A 358 26.22 8.73 -4.29
C LYS A 358 26.38 9.92 -5.24
N TYR A 359 25.28 10.41 -5.84
CA TYR A 359 25.30 11.59 -6.69
C TYR A 359 25.60 12.88 -5.91
N TYR A 360 25.13 12.98 -4.65
CA TYR A 360 25.31 14.18 -3.82
C TYR A 360 26.52 14.12 -2.88
N LEU A 361 27.00 12.93 -2.53
CA LEU A 361 28.16 12.77 -1.64
C LEU A 361 29.47 13.00 -2.38
N GLU A 362 30.29 13.95 -1.90
CA GLU A 362 31.63 14.23 -2.45
C GLU A 362 32.59 13.04 -2.38
N SER A 363 32.37 12.10 -1.45
CA SER A 363 33.17 10.88 -1.33
C SER A 363 32.93 9.87 -2.46
N TYR A 364 31.95 10.11 -3.32
CA TYR A 364 31.57 9.24 -4.43
C TYR A 364 31.69 9.95 -5.77
N THR A 365 32.01 9.18 -6.80
CA THR A 365 32.11 9.69 -8.17
C THR A 365 30.78 9.57 -8.92
N TYR A 366 30.55 10.44 -9.90
CA TYR A 366 29.41 10.32 -10.81
C TYR A 366 29.40 8.97 -11.58
N LEU A 367 30.55 8.31 -11.71
CA LEU A 367 30.65 6.97 -12.31
C LEU A 367 29.98 5.91 -11.41
N GLN A 368 30.15 6.01 -10.09
CA GLN A 368 29.49 5.09 -9.14
C GLN A 368 27.98 5.35 -9.07
N ALA A 369 27.56 6.62 -9.06
CA ALA A 369 26.13 6.96 -9.13
C ALA A 369 25.49 6.47 -10.45
N LYS A 370 26.18 6.66 -11.58
CA LYS A 370 25.79 6.13 -12.90
C LYS A 370 25.55 4.62 -12.87
N ALA A 371 26.45 3.85 -12.25
CA ALA A 371 26.32 2.40 -12.18
C ALA A 371 25.01 1.96 -11.49
N ASP A 372 24.64 2.61 -10.38
CA ASP A 372 23.40 2.32 -9.66
C ASP A 372 22.16 2.64 -10.51
N TYR A 373 22.09 3.83 -11.13
CA TYR A 373 20.96 4.20 -12.00
C TYR A 373 20.81 3.27 -13.20
N GLN A 374 21.93 2.88 -13.82
CA GLN A 374 21.90 1.95 -14.94
C GLN A 374 21.41 0.58 -14.52
N ALA A 375 21.81 0.12 -13.34
CA ALA A 375 21.32 -1.14 -12.83
C ALA A 375 19.82 -1.07 -12.47
N VAL A 376 19.25 0.10 -12.12
CA VAL A 376 17.78 0.24 -11.93
C VAL A 376 17.06 -0.05 -13.25
N ILE A 377 17.54 0.57 -14.32
CA ILE A 377 16.99 0.41 -15.67
C ILE A 377 17.10 -1.04 -16.16
N ASN A 378 18.26 -1.68 -15.92
CA ASN A 378 18.54 -3.02 -16.42
C ASN A 378 17.83 -4.12 -15.61
N ASN A 379 17.82 -3.99 -14.28
CA ASN A 379 17.32 -5.05 -13.39
C ASN A 379 15.81 -4.90 -13.12
N TYR A 380 15.26 -3.69 -13.25
CA TYR A 380 13.86 -3.39 -12.96
C TYR A 380 13.18 -2.59 -14.08
N PRO A 381 13.14 -3.08 -15.33
CA PRO A 381 12.68 -2.32 -16.50
C PRO A 381 11.22 -1.85 -16.41
N ASN A 382 10.39 -2.46 -15.56
CA ASN A 382 8.99 -2.10 -15.35
C ASN A 382 8.77 -1.22 -14.09
N SER A 383 9.84 -0.85 -13.37
CA SER A 383 9.71 -0.02 -12.17
C SER A 383 9.32 1.41 -12.52
N SER A 384 8.48 2.02 -11.67
CA SER A 384 8.15 3.46 -11.74
C SER A 384 9.38 4.37 -11.55
N LYS A 385 10.51 3.84 -11.06
CA LYS A 385 11.78 4.56 -10.94
C LYS A 385 12.59 4.61 -12.22
N VAL A 386 12.29 3.81 -13.25
CA VAL A 386 13.06 3.79 -14.50
C VAL A 386 13.18 5.17 -15.14
N PRO A 387 12.10 5.97 -15.31
CA PRO A 387 12.26 7.28 -15.93
C PRO A 387 13.09 8.25 -15.09
N HIS A 388 12.94 8.20 -13.76
CA HIS A 388 13.73 9.02 -12.84
C HIS A 388 15.21 8.63 -12.90
N ALA A 389 15.50 7.32 -12.92
CA ALA A 389 16.86 6.79 -13.09
C ALA A 389 17.47 7.19 -14.44
N MET A 390 16.70 7.18 -15.53
CA MET A 390 17.17 7.64 -16.85
C MET A 390 17.57 9.12 -16.83
N TYR A 391 16.76 9.98 -16.21
CA TYR A 391 17.08 11.40 -16.08
C TYR A 391 18.37 11.64 -15.28
N TYR A 392 18.54 10.94 -14.15
CA TYR A 392 19.77 11.09 -13.35
C TYR A 392 20.98 10.39 -13.95
N LEU A 393 20.79 9.31 -14.71
CA LEU A 393 21.85 8.72 -15.53
C LEU A 393 22.36 9.73 -16.57
N ALA A 394 21.46 10.48 -17.22
CA ALA A 394 21.83 11.57 -18.12
C ALA A 394 22.57 12.70 -17.39
N ASN A 395 22.17 13.04 -16.16
CA ASN A 395 22.90 13.99 -15.32
C ASN A 395 24.31 13.49 -15.00
N CYS A 396 24.49 12.20 -14.67
CA CYS A 396 25.82 11.64 -14.44
C CYS A 396 26.69 11.75 -15.69
N GLU A 397 26.17 11.40 -16.87
CA GLU A 397 26.91 11.53 -18.13
C GLU A 397 27.29 12.98 -18.44
N TYR A 398 26.38 13.92 -18.19
CA TYR A 398 26.65 15.34 -18.33
C TYR A 398 27.80 15.80 -17.42
N ASN A 399 27.77 15.42 -16.13
CA ASN A 399 28.82 15.78 -15.18
C ASN A 399 30.16 15.08 -15.48
N LEU A 400 30.12 13.91 -16.10
CA LEU A 400 31.30 13.20 -16.64
C LEU A 400 31.77 13.75 -17.99
N GLN A 401 31.16 14.83 -18.49
CA GLN A 401 31.44 15.49 -19.78
C GLN A 401 31.16 14.61 -21.01
N ASN A 402 30.40 13.51 -20.84
CA ASN A 402 29.94 12.66 -21.93
C ASN A 402 28.65 13.23 -22.54
N TYR A 403 28.73 14.45 -23.06
CA TYR A 403 27.55 15.23 -23.45
C TYR A 403 26.68 14.56 -24.52
N SER A 404 27.28 13.88 -25.51
CA SER A 404 26.54 13.14 -26.53
C SER A 404 25.66 12.03 -25.92
N ASN A 405 26.18 11.30 -24.93
CA ASN A 405 25.42 10.27 -24.22
C ASN A 405 24.32 10.89 -23.35
N ALA A 406 24.63 12.01 -22.68
CA ALA A 406 23.65 12.73 -21.88
C ALA A 406 22.45 13.17 -22.72
N VAL A 407 22.69 13.73 -23.91
CA VAL A 407 21.62 14.12 -24.86
C VAL A 407 20.76 12.92 -25.24
N ALA A 408 21.36 11.80 -25.64
CA ALA A 408 20.62 10.60 -26.04
C ALA A 408 19.72 10.07 -24.90
N LEU A 409 20.21 10.11 -23.67
CA LEU A 409 19.45 9.68 -22.49
C LEU A 409 18.32 10.65 -22.14
N TYR A 410 18.54 11.97 -22.18
CA TYR A 410 17.45 12.93 -21.98
C TYR A 410 16.38 12.80 -23.07
N GLN A 411 16.76 12.60 -24.33
CA GLN A 411 15.80 12.37 -25.42
C GLN A 411 14.98 11.09 -25.19
N SER A 412 15.63 10.02 -24.73
CA SER A 412 14.95 8.77 -24.36
C SER A 412 13.97 8.98 -23.20
N TYR A 413 14.36 9.78 -22.20
CA TYR A 413 13.48 10.17 -21.09
C TYR A 413 12.25 10.96 -21.58
N LEU A 414 12.45 11.95 -22.46
CA LEU A 414 11.36 12.75 -23.03
C LEU A 414 10.39 11.92 -23.88
N ALA A 415 10.88 10.92 -24.61
CA ALA A 415 10.05 10.00 -25.37
C ALA A 415 9.22 9.08 -24.46
N ALA A 416 9.79 8.64 -23.34
CA ALA A 416 9.13 7.77 -22.39
C ALA A 416 8.15 8.50 -21.44
N GLN A 417 8.37 9.79 -21.18
CA GLN A 417 7.61 10.59 -20.21
C GLN A 417 7.27 11.99 -20.75
N PRO A 418 6.46 12.11 -21.82
CA PRO A 418 6.24 13.39 -22.49
C PRO A 418 5.50 14.45 -21.64
N ASN A 419 4.78 14.03 -20.59
CA ASN A 419 3.95 14.89 -19.74
C ASN A 419 4.45 14.99 -18.28
N ASN A 420 5.71 14.62 -18.00
CA ASN A 420 6.27 14.68 -16.64
C ASN A 420 6.78 16.08 -16.30
N ASP A 421 6.69 16.47 -15.03
CA ASP A 421 7.13 17.79 -14.53
C ASP A 421 8.63 18.09 -14.76
N TRP A 422 9.47 17.08 -15.00
CA TRP A 422 10.90 17.28 -15.30
C TRP A 422 11.19 17.44 -16.80
N VAL A 423 10.18 17.38 -17.67
CA VAL A 423 10.34 17.61 -19.12
C VAL A 423 11.00 18.96 -19.43
N PRO A 424 10.60 20.10 -18.83
CA PRO A 424 11.29 21.38 -19.04
C PRO A 424 12.77 21.30 -18.64
N ASN A 425 13.07 20.70 -17.49
CA ASN A 425 14.44 20.53 -16.99
C ASN A 425 15.29 19.68 -17.94
N ALA A 426 14.77 18.57 -18.44
CA ALA A 426 15.47 17.71 -19.40
C ALA A 426 15.74 18.42 -20.73
N ARG A 427 14.78 19.18 -21.26
CA ARG A 427 14.93 19.98 -22.49
C ARG A 427 16.00 21.06 -22.34
N PHE A 428 15.99 21.78 -21.23
CA PHE A 428 17.02 22.78 -20.94
C PHE A 428 18.41 22.13 -20.81
N ARG A 429 18.52 20.96 -20.14
CA ARG A 429 19.77 20.20 -20.03
C ARG A 429 20.30 19.67 -21.37
N ILE A 430 19.43 19.33 -22.32
CA ILE A 430 19.85 18.99 -23.70
C ILE A 430 20.56 20.18 -24.36
N GLY A 431 19.98 21.39 -24.26
CA GLY A 431 20.62 22.60 -24.80
C GLY A 431 21.98 22.87 -24.16
N LEU A 432 22.08 22.74 -22.83
CA LEU A 432 23.35 22.86 -22.12
C LEU A 432 24.36 21.78 -22.56
N ALA A 433 23.91 20.54 -22.76
CA ALA A 433 24.79 19.45 -23.18
C ALA A 433 25.37 19.73 -24.58
N TYR A 434 24.54 20.17 -25.54
CA TYR A 434 25.02 20.57 -26.86
C TYR A 434 26.01 21.75 -26.79
N TYR A 435 25.70 22.78 -25.99
CA TYR A 435 26.60 23.92 -25.80
C TYR A 435 27.97 23.49 -25.27
N ASN A 436 28.01 22.66 -24.23
CA ASN A 436 29.27 22.19 -23.65
C ASN A 436 30.01 21.17 -24.53
N ASN A 437 29.29 20.47 -25.42
CA ASN A 437 29.89 19.64 -26.46
C ASN A 437 30.50 20.47 -27.61
N GLY A 438 30.29 21.79 -27.63
CA GLY A 438 30.69 22.67 -28.72
C GLY A 438 29.78 22.62 -29.95
N ASP A 439 28.65 21.93 -29.86
CA ASP A 439 27.65 21.84 -30.93
C ASP A 439 26.66 23.00 -30.81
N TYR A 440 27.14 24.19 -31.11
CA TYR A 440 26.39 25.42 -30.90
C TYR A 440 25.13 25.51 -31.78
N THR A 441 25.15 24.90 -32.97
CA THR A 441 23.98 24.84 -33.86
C THR A 441 22.83 24.08 -33.21
N ASN A 442 23.10 22.89 -32.66
CA ASN A 442 22.08 22.13 -31.96
C ASN A 442 21.72 22.74 -30.60
N ALA A 443 22.66 23.42 -29.94
CA ALA A 443 22.37 24.16 -28.71
C ALA A 443 21.34 25.26 -28.94
N ILE A 444 21.52 26.10 -29.98
CA ILE A 444 20.56 27.13 -30.38
C ILE A 444 19.19 26.51 -30.62
N SER A 445 19.11 25.48 -31.47
CA SER A 445 17.86 24.79 -31.79
C SER A 445 17.15 24.23 -30.54
N ALA A 446 17.91 23.60 -29.62
CA ALA A 446 17.38 23.03 -28.40
C ALA A 446 16.85 24.10 -27.42
N PHE A 447 17.59 25.18 -27.22
CA PHE A 447 17.14 26.29 -26.37
C PHE A 447 15.93 27.01 -26.96
N THR A 448 15.91 27.26 -28.28
CA THR A 448 14.75 27.82 -28.97
C THR A 448 13.52 26.96 -28.79
N THR A 449 13.65 25.64 -28.99
CA THR A 449 12.55 24.69 -28.75
C THR A 449 12.05 24.77 -27.31
N TYR A 450 12.96 24.90 -26.34
CA TYR A 450 12.63 24.99 -24.92
C TYR A 450 11.90 26.29 -24.57
N PHE A 451 12.45 27.48 -24.85
CA PHE A 451 11.80 28.73 -24.45
C PHE A 451 10.53 29.04 -25.28
N THR A 452 10.39 28.46 -26.48
CA THR A 452 9.14 28.55 -27.25
C THR A 452 8.03 27.74 -26.61
N ALA A 453 8.35 26.55 -26.09
CA ALA A 453 7.39 25.68 -25.42
C ALA A 453 7.11 26.12 -23.96
N TYR A 454 8.10 26.70 -23.29
CA TYR A 454 8.06 27.05 -21.87
C TYR A 454 8.52 28.50 -21.62
N PRO A 455 7.87 29.51 -22.20
CA PRO A 455 8.32 30.92 -22.10
C PRO A 455 8.27 31.48 -20.67
N ASN A 456 7.49 30.87 -19.78
CA ASN A 456 7.35 31.31 -18.38
C ASN A 456 8.13 30.43 -17.39
N ASP A 457 8.88 29.43 -17.85
CA ASP A 457 9.68 28.58 -16.96
C ASP A 457 10.89 29.36 -16.42
N LYS A 458 11.33 29.00 -15.21
CA LYS A 458 12.43 29.68 -14.50
C LYS A 458 13.74 29.73 -15.30
N ASP A 459 13.96 28.77 -16.20
CA ASP A 459 15.16 28.71 -17.04
C ASP A 459 14.96 29.31 -18.45
N ALA A 460 13.80 29.88 -18.79
CA ALA A 460 13.55 30.51 -20.10
C ALA A 460 14.54 31.65 -20.40
N GLY A 461 14.74 32.57 -19.45
CA GLY A 461 15.76 33.62 -19.57
C GLY A 461 17.18 33.06 -19.63
N ASN A 462 17.46 31.95 -18.93
CA ASN A 462 18.77 31.28 -19.02
C ASN A 462 18.98 30.69 -20.42
N ALA A 463 17.94 30.14 -21.04
CA ALA A 463 18.00 29.57 -22.38
C ALA A 463 18.28 30.65 -23.44
N HIS A 464 17.66 31.83 -23.36
CA HIS A 464 18.02 32.97 -24.20
C HIS A 464 19.49 33.36 -24.03
N TYR A 465 19.97 33.49 -22.79
CA TYR A 465 21.38 33.79 -22.52
C TYR A 465 22.32 32.76 -23.17
N TRP A 466 22.05 31.46 -23.01
CA TRP A 466 22.88 30.42 -23.60
C TRP A 466 22.75 30.33 -25.12
N THR A 467 21.62 30.73 -25.70
CA THR A 467 21.45 30.90 -27.15
C THR A 467 22.37 32.00 -27.67
N GLY A 468 22.41 33.16 -27.00
CA GLY A 468 23.34 34.25 -27.35
C GLY A 468 24.81 33.82 -27.25
N ARG A 469 25.18 33.12 -26.18
CA ARG A 469 26.53 32.55 -26.02
C ARG A 469 26.87 31.53 -27.11
N SER A 470 25.89 30.76 -27.57
CA SER A 470 26.07 29.80 -28.66
C SER A 470 26.34 30.52 -29.99
N TRP A 471 25.62 31.61 -30.27
CA TRP A 471 25.84 32.45 -31.45
C TRP A 471 27.23 33.10 -31.50
N GLU A 472 27.72 33.64 -30.38
CA GLU A 472 29.09 34.19 -30.28
C GLU A 472 30.13 33.12 -30.63
N LYS A 473 29.95 31.90 -30.10
CA LYS A 473 30.88 30.79 -30.30
C LYS A 473 30.84 30.22 -31.71
N LEU A 474 29.66 30.14 -32.32
CA LEU A 474 29.48 29.66 -33.69
C LEU A 474 30.14 30.60 -34.71
N ASN A 475 29.98 31.91 -34.52
CA ASN A 475 30.51 32.91 -35.46
C ASN A 475 31.95 33.36 -35.13
N GLY A 476 32.51 32.91 -34.01
CA GLY A 476 33.87 33.26 -33.57
C GLY A 476 34.06 34.75 -33.24
N SER A 477 32.97 35.50 -33.03
CA SER A 477 32.96 36.95 -32.83
C SER A 477 31.95 37.33 -31.77
N VAL A 478 32.37 38.21 -30.85
CA VAL A 478 31.47 38.87 -29.88
C VAL A 478 30.58 39.92 -30.54
N ASN A 479 30.95 40.42 -31.72
CA ASN A 479 30.12 41.33 -32.50
C ASN A 479 29.13 40.53 -33.36
N ASN A 480 28.12 39.95 -32.70
CA ASN A 480 27.09 39.13 -33.34
C ASN A 480 25.70 39.69 -33.00
N LEU A 481 24.95 40.10 -34.02
CA LEU A 481 23.62 40.69 -33.85
C LEU A 481 22.59 39.69 -33.31
N ASP A 482 22.66 38.42 -33.70
CA ASP A 482 21.78 37.38 -33.17
C ASP A 482 22.04 37.18 -31.67
N ALA A 483 23.31 37.15 -31.27
CA ALA A 483 23.69 37.08 -29.86
C ALA A 483 23.18 38.29 -29.06
N HIS A 484 23.37 39.49 -29.61
CA HIS A 484 22.89 40.75 -29.03
C HIS A 484 21.38 40.73 -28.76
N ASN A 485 20.60 40.29 -29.75
CA ASN A 485 19.15 40.22 -29.65
C ASN A 485 18.70 39.27 -28.52
N GLU A 486 19.35 38.11 -28.39
CA GLU A 486 19.07 37.16 -27.31
C GLU A 486 19.36 37.75 -25.92
N TYR A 487 20.48 38.48 -25.75
CA TYR A 487 20.77 39.14 -24.47
C TYR A 487 19.77 40.25 -24.15
N CYS A 488 19.32 40.99 -25.15
CA CYS A 488 18.29 42.01 -24.98
C CYS A 488 16.95 41.41 -24.55
N ILE A 489 16.57 40.23 -25.03
CA ILE A 489 15.39 39.52 -24.56
C ILE A 489 15.53 39.19 -23.06
N VAL A 490 16.69 38.69 -22.63
CA VAL A 490 16.95 38.41 -21.20
C VAL A 490 16.71 39.66 -20.35
N ILE A 491 17.24 40.81 -20.79
CA ILE A 491 17.20 42.06 -20.04
C ILE A 491 15.78 42.66 -19.99
N THR A 492 15.06 42.59 -21.10
CA THR A 492 13.76 43.25 -21.23
C THR A 492 12.60 42.40 -20.74
N GLN A 493 12.69 41.07 -20.86
CA GLN A 493 11.59 40.15 -20.56
C GLN A 493 11.84 39.27 -19.32
N TYR A 494 13.10 39.07 -18.91
CA TYR A 494 13.46 38.16 -17.82
C TYR A 494 14.34 38.83 -16.74
N PRO A 495 13.87 39.90 -16.07
CA PRO A 495 14.68 40.67 -15.11
C PRO A 495 15.14 39.86 -13.88
N ASN A 496 14.44 38.77 -13.55
CA ASN A 496 14.78 37.89 -12.41
C ASN A 496 15.64 36.67 -12.82
N CYS A 497 16.09 36.61 -14.08
CA CYS A 497 16.94 35.54 -14.60
C CYS A 497 18.29 35.51 -13.87
N THR A 498 18.78 34.32 -13.50
CA THR A 498 20.10 34.19 -12.84
C THR A 498 21.27 34.60 -13.74
N LYS A 499 21.05 34.66 -15.06
CA LYS A 499 22.01 35.14 -16.06
C LYS A 499 21.81 36.59 -16.47
N TYR A 500 20.91 37.34 -15.84
CA TYR A 500 20.63 38.74 -16.18
C TYR A 500 21.90 39.61 -16.21
N GLN A 501 22.71 39.56 -15.15
CA GLN A 501 23.93 40.37 -15.08
C GLN A 501 24.97 39.95 -16.13
N SER A 502 25.06 38.65 -16.42
CA SER A 502 25.93 38.14 -17.49
C SER A 502 25.44 38.60 -18.87
N ALA A 503 24.13 38.60 -19.11
CA ALA A 503 23.54 39.09 -20.36
C ALA A 503 23.82 40.58 -20.58
N LEU A 504 23.74 41.42 -19.54
CA LEU A 504 24.13 42.84 -19.62
C LEU A 504 25.58 43.02 -20.07
N THR A 505 26.51 42.32 -19.41
CA THR A 505 27.94 42.40 -19.74
C THR A 505 28.20 41.98 -21.19
N HIS A 506 27.54 40.91 -21.64
CA HIS A 506 27.72 40.40 -23.00
C HIS A 506 27.09 41.29 -24.07
N ARG A 507 25.88 41.84 -23.83
CA ARG A 507 25.25 42.83 -24.71
C ARG A 507 26.18 44.03 -24.93
N ASP A 508 26.73 44.59 -23.86
CA ASP A 508 27.56 45.79 -23.96
C ASP A 508 28.89 45.52 -24.69
N ALA A 509 29.39 44.29 -24.64
CA ALA A 509 30.58 43.86 -25.38
C ALA A 509 30.37 43.82 -26.91
N VAL A 510 29.12 43.78 -27.40
CA VAL A 510 28.80 43.86 -28.84
C VAL A 510 29.04 45.29 -29.38
N GLY A 511 29.26 46.28 -28.51
CA GLY A 511 29.47 47.68 -28.91
C GLY A 511 28.17 48.43 -29.22
N ASN A 512 27.01 47.83 -28.91
CA ASN A 512 25.71 48.47 -28.99
C ASN A 512 24.98 48.29 -27.65
N PRO A 513 24.84 49.35 -26.82
CA PRO A 513 24.14 49.24 -25.53
C PRO A 513 22.62 49.26 -25.66
N SER A 514 22.08 49.55 -26.85
CA SER A 514 20.64 49.68 -27.06
C SER A 514 19.99 48.34 -27.40
N CYS A 515 18.87 48.05 -26.74
CA CYS A 515 18.02 46.92 -27.07
C CYS A 515 16.91 47.34 -28.03
N PRO A 516 16.59 46.51 -29.04
CA PRO A 516 15.51 46.78 -29.98
C PRO A 516 14.12 46.87 -29.33
#